data_AF-A0A2H6LM62-F1
#
_entry.id   AF-A0A2H6LM62-F1
#
_cell.length_a   1.000
_cell.length_b   1.000
_cell.length_c   1.000
_cell.angle_alpha   90.00
_cell.angle_beta   90.00
_cell.angle_gamma   90.00
#
_symmetry.space_group_name_H-M   'P 1'
#
loop_
_entity.id
_entity.type
_entity.pdbx_description
1 polymer ?
#
loop_
_entity_poly.entity_id
_entity_poly.type
_entity_poly.pdbx_seq_one_letter_code
_entity_poly.pdbx_strand_id
1 'polypeptide(L)'
;MAIQTARDLFANGKMPIAVAPEGGTNGHSGIVSPLEPGVAQLGFWCVEDLRKSDRTETVFIVPVAIQYRYVQPPWTKLNWLLSKLEADSGLAIQSISQSAINNSTEIYHQRICLLGEHLITEMEEFYRRFYHQDLPQIPNQTLIPRLHRLLDTSLKVTEQYFNIQAQGNFIDRCRRLEDAGWNYIYREDIADIHKLPPLKRGLADWIAEEADLRMQHMRIVESFVAITETYLQEQPTSERFAETALLMYDMLTRIQDSTLPGRPSLGLRQVQITVGEPISVTERWEKAQNNRHAARQAASTLTQDLQTALENLIS
;
A
#
# COMPACT_ATOMS: atom_id res chain seq x y z
N MET A 1 4.52 14.09 -19.06
CA MET A 1 5.54 13.38 -19.87
C MET A 1 5.40 11.86 -19.76
N ALA A 2 5.37 11.29 -18.54
CA ALA A 2 5.30 9.83 -18.33
C ALA A 2 4.11 9.10 -19.02
N ILE A 3 2.89 9.63 -18.94
CA ILE A 3 1.70 9.00 -19.57
C ILE A 3 1.82 8.95 -21.10
N GLN A 4 2.39 9.99 -21.72
CA GLN A 4 2.58 10.03 -23.17
C GLN A 4 3.60 8.98 -23.61
N THR A 5 4.71 8.85 -22.87
CA THR A 5 5.71 7.82 -23.10
C THR A 5 5.13 6.41 -22.91
N ALA A 6 4.34 6.18 -21.85
CA ALA A 6 3.70 4.88 -21.62
C ALA A 6 2.73 4.51 -22.75
N ARG A 7 1.94 5.48 -23.23
CA ARG A 7 1.01 5.31 -24.36
C ARG A 7 1.74 4.97 -25.66
N ASP A 8 2.80 5.71 -25.97
CA ASP A 8 3.63 5.46 -27.16
C ASP A 8 4.30 4.08 -27.10
N LEU A 9 4.93 3.75 -25.97
CA LEU A 9 5.56 2.45 -25.75
C LEU A 9 4.54 1.31 -25.84
N PHE A 10 3.29 1.52 -25.42
CA PHE A 10 2.30 0.46 -25.48
C PHE A 10 1.88 0.14 -26.92
N ALA A 11 1.68 1.17 -27.74
CA ALA A 11 1.27 1.00 -29.13
C ALA A 11 2.43 0.57 -30.04
N ASN A 12 3.64 1.08 -29.78
CA ASN A 12 4.78 1.00 -30.70
C ASN A 12 5.98 0.21 -30.17
N GLY A 13 5.97 -0.16 -28.88
CA GLY A 13 7.02 -0.94 -28.25
C GLY A 13 7.06 -2.39 -28.75
N LYS A 14 8.24 -3.01 -28.60
CA LYS A 14 8.46 -4.43 -28.95
C LYS A 14 8.16 -5.39 -27.80
N MET A 15 8.01 -4.86 -26.59
CA MET A 15 7.80 -5.63 -25.36
C MET A 15 6.43 -5.28 -24.76
N PRO A 16 5.75 -6.23 -24.11
CA PRO A 16 4.55 -5.95 -23.36
C PRO A 16 4.86 -5.02 -22.17
N ILE A 17 3.86 -4.26 -21.74
CA ILE A 17 3.95 -3.44 -20.53
C ILE A 17 3.41 -4.24 -19.35
N ALA A 18 4.21 -4.35 -18.29
CA ALA A 18 3.76 -4.83 -16.99
C ALA A 18 3.38 -3.65 -16.10
N VAL A 19 2.21 -3.71 -15.48
CA VAL A 19 1.72 -2.68 -14.55
C VAL A 19 1.20 -3.37 -13.30
N ALA A 20 1.49 -2.82 -12.12
CA ALA A 20 0.84 -3.20 -10.87
C ALA A 20 -0.42 -2.32 -10.70
N PRO A 21 -1.63 -2.82 -11.03
CA PRO A 21 -2.84 -2.00 -11.08
C PRO A 21 -3.31 -1.51 -9.70
N GLU A 22 -2.81 -2.11 -8.62
CA GLU A 22 -3.06 -1.66 -7.24
C GLU A 22 -2.37 -0.33 -6.94
N GLY A 23 -1.34 0.06 -7.71
CA GLY A 23 -0.58 1.31 -7.56
C GLY A 23 0.23 1.40 -6.25
N GLY A 24 0.51 0.29 -5.59
CA GLY A 24 1.26 0.20 -4.34
C GLY A 24 1.35 -1.24 -3.84
N THR A 25 2.18 -1.48 -2.81
CA THR A 25 2.23 -2.79 -2.14
C THR A 25 1.31 -2.78 -0.93
N ASN A 26 0.53 -3.85 -0.74
CA ASN A 26 -0.46 -3.93 0.33
C ASN A 26 0.01 -4.76 1.54
N GLY A 27 1.18 -5.40 1.43
CA GLY A 27 1.81 -6.17 2.51
C GLY A 27 1.23 -7.56 2.77
N HIS A 28 0.19 -7.98 2.04
CA HIS A 28 -0.53 -9.23 2.19
C HIS A 28 -0.47 -10.08 0.92
N SER A 29 -0.22 -11.38 1.05
CA SER A 29 -0.21 -12.30 -0.12
C SER A 29 -1.60 -12.81 -0.51
N GLY A 30 -2.61 -12.50 0.30
CA GLY A 30 -3.98 -13.03 0.18
C GLY A 30 -5.06 -11.98 -0.06
N ILE A 31 -4.68 -10.73 -0.39
CA ILE A 31 -5.62 -9.64 -0.71
C ILE A 31 -5.13 -8.94 -1.97
N VAL A 32 -6.07 -8.58 -2.85
CA VAL A 32 -5.85 -7.61 -3.94
C VAL A 32 -6.48 -6.29 -3.49
N SER A 33 -5.69 -5.22 -3.40
CA SER A 33 -6.23 -3.88 -3.11
C SER A 33 -7.11 -3.39 -4.26
N PRO A 34 -8.00 -2.42 -4.03
CA PRO A 34 -8.78 -1.82 -5.10
C PRO A 34 -7.89 -1.32 -6.25
N LEU A 35 -8.19 -1.77 -7.46
CA LEU A 35 -7.43 -1.36 -8.65
C LEU A 35 -7.73 0.07 -9.08
N GLU A 36 -6.70 0.77 -9.54
CA GLU A 36 -6.88 2.02 -10.26
C GLU A 36 -7.36 1.78 -11.70
N PRO A 37 -8.15 2.71 -12.27
CA PRO A 37 -8.65 2.58 -13.64
C PRO A 37 -7.57 2.78 -14.72
N GLY A 38 -6.34 3.15 -14.34
CA GLY A 38 -5.27 3.54 -15.26
C GLY A 38 -4.90 2.44 -16.26
N VAL A 39 -4.87 1.18 -15.84
CA VAL A 39 -4.55 0.05 -16.74
C VAL A 39 -5.64 -0.13 -17.80
N ALA A 40 -6.90 -0.10 -17.40
CA ALA A 40 -8.02 -0.17 -18.35
C ALA A 40 -7.99 1.02 -19.33
N GLN A 41 -7.81 2.25 -18.83
CA GLN A 41 -7.74 3.45 -19.67
C GLN A 41 -6.59 3.39 -20.68
N LEU A 42 -5.40 2.96 -20.25
CA LEU A 42 -4.24 2.80 -21.11
C LEU A 42 -4.50 1.76 -22.21
N GLY A 43 -5.19 0.67 -21.90
CA GLY A 43 -5.70 -0.31 -22.87
C GLY A 43 -6.59 0.32 -23.93
N PHE A 44 -7.61 1.08 -23.52
CA PHE A 44 -8.53 1.74 -24.46
C PHE A 44 -7.80 2.75 -25.35
N TRP A 45 -6.86 3.54 -24.81
CA TRP A 45 -6.06 4.47 -25.60
C TRP A 45 -5.17 3.77 -26.63
N CYS A 46 -4.60 2.63 -26.27
CA CYS A 46 -3.81 1.83 -27.22
C CYS A 46 -4.67 1.37 -28.40
N VAL A 47 -5.89 0.86 -28.15
CA VAL A 47 -6.83 0.50 -29.23
C VAL A 47 -7.13 1.71 -30.12
N GLU A 48 -7.41 2.88 -29.53
CA GLU A 48 -7.67 4.11 -30.30
C GLU A 48 -6.49 4.51 -31.20
N ASP A 49 -5.26 4.39 -30.72
CA ASP A 49 -4.06 4.77 -31.47
C ASP A 49 -3.75 3.80 -32.61
N LEU A 50 -3.96 2.50 -32.38
CA LEU A 50 -3.85 1.47 -33.42
C LEU A 50 -4.87 1.74 -34.53
N ARG A 51 -6.13 2.01 -34.18
CA ARG A 51 -7.19 2.32 -35.17
C ARG A 51 -6.92 3.61 -35.95
N LYS A 52 -6.41 4.67 -35.29
CA LYS A 52 -6.01 5.92 -35.98
C LYS A 52 -4.85 5.72 -36.94
N SER A 53 -4.01 4.71 -36.69
CA SER A 53 -2.85 4.37 -37.51
C SER A 53 -3.15 3.28 -38.54
N ASP A 54 -4.43 2.94 -38.74
CA ASP A 54 -4.91 1.86 -39.64
C ASP A 54 -4.27 0.49 -39.36
N ARG A 55 -3.99 0.21 -38.07
CA ARG A 55 -3.45 -1.07 -37.63
C ARG A 55 -4.54 -1.94 -37.00
N THR A 56 -4.41 -3.25 -37.19
CA THR A 56 -5.46 -4.25 -36.89
C THR A 56 -5.15 -5.13 -35.67
N GLU A 57 -4.05 -4.87 -34.97
CA GLU A 57 -3.68 -5.62 -33.78
C GLU A 57 -4.74 -5.49 -32.68
N THR A 58 -4.86 -6.56 -31.91
CA THR A 58 -5.76 -6.65 -30.76
C THR A 58 -4.99 -6.39 -29.48
N VAL A 59 -5.65 -5.71 -28.54
CA VAL A 59 -5.08 -5.33 -27.24
C VAL A 59 -5.72 -6.21 -26.17
N PHE A 60 -4.86 -6.85 -25.36
CA PHE A 60 -5.26 -7.71 -24.25
C PHE A 60 -4.62 -7.24 -22.94
N ILE A 61 -5.31 -7.50 -21.83
CA ILE A 61 -4.75 -7.45 -20.49
C ILE A 61 -4.64 -8.89 -19.99
N VAL A 62 -3.44 -9.32 -19.61
CA VAL A 62 -3.21 -10.65 -19.02
C VAL A 62 -3.06 -10.47 -17.50
N PRO A 63 -4.02 -10.94 -16.67
CA PRO A 63 -3.88 -10.87 -15.23
C PRO A 63 -2.79 -11.84 -14.76
N VAL A 64 -1.86 -11.34 -13.96
CA VAL A 64 -0.77 -12.14 -13.39
C VAL A 64 -0.74 -11.90 -11.88
N ALA A 65 -0.89 -12.97 -11.10
CA ALA A 65 -0.80 -12.94 -9.65
C ALA A 65 0.54 -13.50 -9.18
N ILE A 66 1.10 -12.87 -8.14
CA ILE A 66 2.35 -13.28 -7.51
C ILE A 66 2.07 -13.50 -6.02
N GLN A 67 2.13 -14.74 -5.55
CA GLN A 67 1.99 -15.08 -4.14
C GLN A 67 3.32 -15.57 -3.57
N TYR A 68 3.65 -15.12 -2.36
CA TYR A 68 4.80 -15.63 -1.63
C TYR A 68 4.32 -16.55 -0.50
N ARG A 69 4.92 -17.73 -0.38
CA ARG A 69 4.62 -18.68 0.70
C ARG A 69 5.91 -19.13 1.36
N TYR A 70 5.89 -19.36 2.67
CA TYR A 70 7.06 -19.93 3.32
C TYR A 70 7.21 -21.40 2.93
N VAL A 71 8.45 -21.83 2.68
CA VAL A 71 8.75 -23.25 2.41
C VAL A 71 8.43 -24.10 3.64
N GLN A 72 8.61 -23.53 4.84
CA GLN A 72 8.23 -24.10 6.13
C GLN A 72 7.62 -23.01 7.01
N PRO A 73 6.55 -23.27 7.78
CA PRO A 73 5.95 -22.29 8.68
C PRO A 73 6.99 -21.64 9.61
N PRO A 74 7.17 -20.30 9.60
CA PRO A 74 8.28 -19.64 10.26
C PRO A 74 8.07 -19.43 11.77
N TRP A 75 7.38 -20.35 12.47
CA TRP A 75 6.92 -20.15 13.85
C TRP A 75 8.00 -19.70 14.83
N THR A 76 9.20 -20.31 14.76
CA THR A 76 10.31 -19.92 15.66
C THR A 76 10.78 -18.49 15.41
N LYS A 77 10.89 -18.08 14.14
CA LYS A 77 11.29 -16.72 13.76
C LYS A 77 10.18 -15.70 14.01
N LEU A 78 8.92 -16.09 13.82
CA LEU A 78 7.76 -15.29 14.16
C LEU A 78 7.68 -15.04 15.67
N ASN A 79 7.88 -16.07 16.49
CA ASN A 79 7.95 -15.93 17.95
C ASN A 79 9.04 -14.93 18.37
N TRP A 80 10.25 -15.08 17.80
CA TRP A 80 11.35 -14.13 18.04
C TRP A 80 10.97 -12.70 17.63
N LEU A 81 10.36 -12.52 16.45
CA LEU A 81 9.97 -11.20 15.96
C LEU A 81 8.95 -10.54 16.91
N LEU A 82 7.90 -11.26 17.30
CA LEU A 82 6.91 -10.74 18.25
C LEU A 82 7.53 -10.40 19.60
N SER A 83 8.44 -11.25 20.12
CA SER A 83 9.15 -10.94 21.38
C SER A 83 10.02 -9.69 21.26
N LYS A 84 10.62 -9.46 20.09
CA LYS A 84 11.36 -8.23 19.81
C LYS A 84 10.42 -7.01 19.78
N LEU A 85 9.30 -7.10 19.06
CA LEU A 85 8.34 -6.00 18.97
C LEU A 85 7.70 -5.66 20.32
N GLU A 86 7.40 -6.68 21.14
CA GLU A 86 6.96 -6.51 22.52
C GLU A 86 8.01 -5.72 23.32
N ALA A 87 9.27 -6.16 23.31
CA ALA A 87 10.34 -5.47 24.02
C ALA A 87 10.58 -4.03 23.52
N ASP A 88 10.64 -3.85 22.21
CA ASP A 88 10.91 -2.55 21.57
C ASP A 88 9.77 -1.54 21.79
N SER A 89 8.54 -2.01 22.04
CA SER A 89 7.37 -1.19 22.38
C SER A 89 7.15 -1.02 23.89
N GLY A 90 7.96 -1.66 24.74
CA GLY A 90 7.85 -1.60 26.19
C GLY A 90 6.86 -2.59 26.83
N LEU A 91 6.31 -3.51 26.05
CA LEU A 91 5.51 -4.63 26.58
C LEU A 91 6.38 -5.72 27.20
N ALA A 92 5.81 -6.46 28.15
CA ALA A 92 6.45 -7.65 28.69
C ALA A 92 6.50 -8.76 27.64
N ILE A 93 7.69 -9.34 27.45
CA ILE A 93 7.89 -10.45 26.52
C ILE A 93 7.11 -11.67 27.00
N GLN A 94 6.25 -12.22 26.16
CA GLN A 94 5.55 -13.45 26.49
C GLN A 94 6.45 -14.67 26.25
N SER A 95 6.84 -15.36 27.34
CA SER A 95 7.59 -16.61 27.27
C SER A 95 6.66 -17.77 26.93
N ILE A 96 6.81 -18.36 25.74
CA ILE A 96 6.10 -19.56 25.33
C ILE A 96 7.02 -20.78 25.33
N SER A 97 6.50 -21.94 25.73
CA SER A 97 7.28 -23.19 25.73
C SER A 97 7.59 -23.65 24.30
N GLN A 98 8.68 -24.40 24.12
CA GLN A 98 9.08 -24.91 22.81
C GLN A 98 7.99 -25.75 22.13
N SER A 99 7.17 -26.46 22.92
CA SER A 99 6.05 -27.27 22.42
C SER A 99 4.85 -26.42 21.95
N ALA A 100 4.67 -25.21 22.48
CA ALA A 100 3.58 -24.30 22.10
C ALA A 100 3.91 -23.50 20.83
N ILE A 101 5.19 -23.28 20.52
CA ILE A 101 5.65 -22.48 19.36
C ILE A 101 5.00 -22.94 18.05
N ASN A 102 4.87 -24.26 17.83
CA ASN A 102 4.40 -24.80 16.56
C ASN A 102 2.90 -25.13 16.52
N ASN A 103 2.18 -25.04 17.64
CA ASN A 103 0.85 -25.66 17.80
C ASN A 103 -0.22 -24.71 18.36
N SER A 104 0.05 -23.41 18.47
CA SER A 104 -0.87 -22.49 19.17
C SER A 104 -1.10 -21.19 18.40
N THR A 105 -1.83 -21.28 17.29
CA THR A 105 -2.28 -20.11 16.50
C THR A 105 -3.02 -19.07 17.34
N GLU A 106 -3.79 -19.51 18.33
CA GLU A 106 -4.48 -18.65 19.30
C GLU A 106 -3.52 -17.76 20.10
N ILE A 107 -2.36 -18.28 20.52
CA ILE A 107 -1.36 -17.50 21.24
C ILE A 107 -0.77 -16.40 20.34
N TYR A 108 -0.44 -16.73 19.09
CA TYR A 108 0.08 -15.72 18.15
C TYR A 108 -0.96 -14.66 17.81
N HIS A 109 -2.21 -15.06 17.62
CA HIS A 109 -3.32 -14.14 17.41
C HIS A 109 -3.46 -13.19 18.61
N GLN A 110 -3.50 -13.71 19.83
CA GLN A 110 -3.60 -12.90 21.05
C GLN A 110 -2.43 -11.92 21.18
N ARG A 111 -1.19 -12.37 20.93
CA ARG A 111 0.01 -11.51 20.99
C ARG A 111 -0.06 -10.37 19.99
N ILE A 112 -0.47 -10.65 18.75
CA ILE A 112 -0.64 -9.62 17.71
C ILE A 112 -1.74 -8.63 18.11
N CYS A 113 -2.88 -9.10 18.65
CA CYS A 113 -3.95 -8.21 19.11
C CYS A 113 -3.49 -7.31 20.26
N LEU A 114 -2.81 -7.87 21.27
CA LEU A 114 -2.30 -7.11 22.42
C LEU A 114 -1.25 -6.09 21.99
N LEU A 115 -0.31 -6.49 21.13
CA LEU A 115 0.68 -5.58 20.57
C LEU A 115 0.01 -4.48 19.73
N GLY A 116 -0.94 -4.83 18.87
CA GLY A 116 -1.68 -3.87 18.06
C GLY A 116 -2.46 -2.87 18.92
N GLU A 117 -3.12 -3.33 19.98
CA GLU A 117 -3.85 -2.47 20.92
C GLU A 117 -2.92 -1.50 21.66
N HIS A 118 -1.77 -2.00 22.12
CA HIS A 118 -0.75 -1.19 22.76
C HIS A 118 -0.23 -0.11 21.81
N LEU A 119 0.19 -0.49 20.60
CA LEU A 119 0.73 0.44 19.60
C LEU A 119 -0.29 1.50 19.17
N ILE A 120 -1.56 1.11 18.99
CA ILE A 120 -2.63 2.07 18.68
C ILE A 120 -2.81 3.06 19.84
N THR A 121 -2.77 2.58 21.09
CA THR A 121 -2.91 3.45 22.27
C THR A 121 -1.76 4.45 22.36
N GLU A 122 -0.52 4.01 22.20
CA GLU A 122 0.66 4.90 22.19
C GLU A 122 0.57 5.96 21.08
N MET A 123 0.15 5.56 19.88
CA MET A 123 -0.02 6.48 18.76
C MET A 123 -1.20 7.45 18.96
N GLU A 124 -2.32 6.99 19.54
CA GLU A 124 -3.45 7.86 19.90
C GLU A 124 -3.03 8.92 20.93
N GLU A 125 -2.26 8.54 21.96
CA GLU A 125 -1.70 9.49 22.93
C GLU A 125 -0.72 10.48 22.28
N PHE A 126 0.14 10.00 21.39
CA PHE A 126 1.06 10.85 20.63
C PHE A 126 0.33 11.94 19.84
N TYR A 127 -0.68 11.56 19.04
CA TYR A 127 -1.47 12.54 18.27
C TYR A 127 -2.31 13.46 19.16
N ARG A 128 -2.85 12.96 20.28
CA ARG A 128 -3.59 13.82 21.22
C ARG A 128 -2.68 14.87 21.85
N ARG A 129 -1.50 14.47 22.33
CA ARG A 129 -0.59 15.34 23.08
C ARG A 129 0.13 16.34 22.19
N PHE A 130 0.63 15.91 21.04
CA PHE A 130 1.55 16.71 20.23
C PHE A 130 0.91 17.29 18.96
N TYR A 131 -0.23 16.75 18.52
CA TYR A 131 -0.97 17.22 17.35
C TYR A 131 -2.37 17.73 17.71
N HIS A 132 -2.72 17.72 19.01
CA HIS A 132 -3.98 18.22 19.55
C HIS A 132 -5.22 17.65 18.85
N GLN A 133 -5.11 16.39 18.40
CA GLN A 133 -6.20 15.68 17.74
C GLN A 133 -7.20 15.14 18.77
N ASP A 134 -8.49 15.24 18.46
CA ASP A 134 -9.54 14.66 19.28
C ASP A 134 -9.71 13.17 18.95
N LEU A 135 -9.12 12.34 19.79
CA LEU A 135 -9.22 10.88 19.73
C LEU A 135 -9.87 10.38 21.02
N PRO A 136 -11.21 10.27 21.07
CA PRO A 136 -11.91 9.85 22.28
C PRO A 136 -11.63 8.37 22.57
N GLN A 137 -11.41 8.06 23.85
CA GLN A 137 -11.37 6.67 24.31
C GLN A 137 -12.81 6.15 24.38
N ILE A 138 -13.18 5.27 23.44
CA ILE A 138 -14.50 4.64 23.41
C ILE A 138 -14.40 3.27 24.10
N PRO A 139 -15.10 3.05 25.23
CA PRO A 139 -15.08 1.77 25.92
C PRO A 139 -15.57 0.63 25.02
N ASN A 140 -14.92 -0.53 25.11
CA ASN A 140 -15.26 -1.76 24.38
C ASN A 140 -15.23 -1.64 22.84
N GLN A 141 -14.56 -0.62 22.28
CA GLN A 141 -14.41 -0.51 20.84
C GLN A 141 -13.43 -1.58 20.32
N THR A 142 -13.79 -2.25 19.23
CA THR A 142 -12.91 -3.23 18.57
C THR A 142 -11.68 -2.54 17.96
N LEU A 143 -10.63 -3.33 17.71
CA LEU A 143 -9.31 -2.83 17.32
C LEU A 143 -9.32 -2.08 15.97
N ILE A 144 -10.04 -2.59 14.98
CA ILE A 144 -10.00 -2.05 13.61
C ILE A 144 -10.67 -0.68 13.48
N PRO A 145 -11.86 -0.42 14.04
CA PRO A 145 -12.39 0.94 14.08
C PRO A 145 -11.45 1.96 14.76
N ARG A 146 -10.72 1.54 15.81
CA ARG A 146 -9.69 2.39 16.44
C ARG A 146 -8.53 2.65 15.47
N LEU A 147 -8.03 1.60 14.81
CA LEU A 147 -6.99 1.71 13.79
C LEU A 147 -7.40 2.65 12.67
N HIS A 148 -8.58 2.47 12.06
CA HIS A 148 -9.07 3.33 10.97
C HIS A 148 -9.16 4.80 11.38
N ARG A 149 -9.63 5.10 12.59
CA ARG A 149 -9.65 6.47 13.12
C ARG A 149 -8.24 7.03 13.31
N LEU A 150 -7.30 6.21 13.79
CA LEU A 150 -5.89 6.59 13.92
C LEU A 150 -5.25 6.86 12.55
N LEU A 151 -5.51 6.02 11.54
CA LEU A 151 -5.02 6.21 10.18
C LEU A 151 -5.58 7.49 9.55
N ASP A 152 -6.89 7.72 9.69
CA ASP A 152 -7.53 8.96 9.24
C ASP A 152 -6.92 10.20 9.90
N THR A 153 -6.66 10.13 11.21
CA THR A 153 -6.04 11.21 11.98
C THR A 153 -4.60 11.47 11.55
N SER A 154 -3.83 10.40 11.31
CA SER A 154 -2.45 10.49 10.81
C SER A 154 -2.40 11.20 9.45
N LEU A 155 -3.30 10.85 8.53
CA LEU A 155 -3.40 11.52 7.24
C LEU A 155 -3.82 12.98 7.37
N LYS A 156 -4.81 13.30 8.24
CA LYS A 156 -5.25 14.68 8.47
C LYS A 156 -4.11 15.59 8.91
N VAL A 157 -3.22 15.09 9.76
CA VAL A 157 -2.03 15.84 10.18
C VAL A 157 -1.15 16.20 8.98
N THR A 158 -0.87 15.25 8.09
CA THR A 158 -0.07 15.49 6.88
C THR A 158 -0.79 16.39 5.89
N GLU A 159 -2.09 16.19 5.71
CA GLU A 159 -2.94 16.99 4.82
C GLU A 159 -3.01 18.46 5.24
N GLN A 160 -3.10 18.72 6.55
CA GLN A 160 -3.06 20.07 7.09
C GLN A 160 -1.71 20.74 6.82
N TYR A 161 -0.60 20.01 6.96
CA TYR A 161 0.74 20.53 6.69
C TYR A 161 0.92 20.91 5.21
N PHE A 162 0.53 20.05 4.28
CA PHE A 162 0.66 20.32 2.84
C PHE A 162 -0.50 21.15 2.27
N ASN A 163 -1.49 21.52 3.08
CA ASN A 163 -2.70 22.23 2.68
C ASN A 163 -3.48 21.50 1.56
N ILE A 164 -3.70 20.19 1.75
CA ILE A 164 -4.40 19.31 0.81
C ILE A 164 -5.74 18.91 1.38
N GLN A 165 -6.80 19.00 0.57
CA GLN A 165 -8.10 18.50 0.97
C GLN A 165 -8.14 16.96 0.90
N ALA A 166 -8.62 16.34 1.98
CA ALA A 166 -8.92 14.92 2.04
C ALA A 166 -9.95 14.56 0.95
N GLN A 167 -9.60 13.63 0.07
CA GLN A 167 -10.54 13.10 -0.92
C GLN A 167 -10.08 11.71 -1.37
N GLY A 168 -11.05 10.81 -1.51
CA GLY A 168 -10.83 9.40 -1.82
C GLY A 168 -10.69 8.54 -0.56
N ASN A 169 -10.28 7.29 -0.77
CA ASN A 169 -9.98 6.35 0.30
C ASN A 169 -8.56 6.59 0.88
N PHE A 170 -8.10 5.74 1.81
CA PHE A 170 -6.76 5.89 2.41
C PHE A 170 -5.63 5.85 1.39
N ILE A 171 -5.72 4.95 0.40
CA ILE A 171 -4.70 4.79 -0.65
C ILE A 171 -4.65 6.06 -1.52
N ASP A 172 -5.81 6.57 -1.96
CA ASP A 172 -5.90 7.79 -2.77
C ASP A 172 -5.26 8.99 -2.04
N ARG A 173 -5.53 9.11 -0.73
CA ARG A 173 -4.99 10.17 0.12
C ARG A 173 -3.48 10.03 0.29
N CYS A 174 -2.96 8.82 0.53
CA CYS A 174 -1.52 8.57 0.60
C CYS A 174 -0.79 9.00 -0.67
N ARG A 175 -1.30 8.62 -1.86
CA ARG A 175 -0.71 9.01 -3.15
C ARG A 175 -0.64 10.52 -3.34
N ARG A 176 -1.74 11.21 -3.06
CA ARG A 176 -1.78 12.67 -3.20
C ARG A 176 -0.81 13.38 -2.26
N LEU A 177 -0.67 12.86 -1.05
CA LEU A 177 0.31 13.34 -0.07
C LEU A 177 1.74 13.02 -0.49
N GLU A 178 1.97 11.86 -1.11
CA GLU A 178 3.28 11.49 -1.68
C GLU A 178 3.70 12.44 -2.78
N ASP A 179 2.83 12.66 -3.78
CA ASP A 179 3.07 13.62 -4.87
C ASP A 179 3.37 15.02 -4.33
N ALA A 180 2.59 15.47 -3.34
CA ALA A 180 2.81 16.78 -2.73
C ALA A 180 4.10 16.86 -1.92
N GLY A 181 4.41 15.82 -1.15
CA GLY A 181 5.65 15.72 -0.39
C GLY A 181 6.87 15.77 -1.31
N TRP A 182 6.84 15.06 -2.43
CA TRP A 182 7.90 15.09 -3.45
C TRP A 182 8.12 16.48 -4.04
N ASN A 183 7.06 17.25 -4.30
CA ASN A 183 7.21 18.63 -4.77
C ASN A 183 7.96 19.51 -3.76
N TYR A 184 7.74 19.30 -2.46
CA TYR A 184 8.41 20.05 -1.39
C TYR A 184 9.85 19.57 -1.16
N ILE A 185 10.10 18.27 -1.26
CA ILE A 185 11.42 17.66 -1.03
C ILE A 185 12.36 17.89 -2.20
N TYR A 186 11.92 17.60 -3.43
CA TYR A 186 12.75 17.69 -4.63
C TYR A 186 12.75 19.07 -5.27
N ARG A 187 11.89 19.98 -4.80
CA ARG A 187 11.87 21.39 -5.18
C ARG A 187 11.82 21.60 -6.68
N GLU A 188 10.89 20.92 -7.36
CA GLU A 188 10.67 21.04 -8.81
C GLU A 188 10.32 22.48 -9.25
N ASP A 189 9.89 23.33 -8.31
CA ASP A 189 9.65 24.76 -8.52
C ASP A 189 10.94 25.58 -8.76
N ILE A 190 12.11 25.04 -8.41
CA ILE A 190 13.40 25.70 -8.56
C ILE A 190 14.12 25.17 -9.81
N ALA A 191 14.33 26.04 -10.81
CA ALA A 191 15.00 25.66 -12.05
C ALA A 191 16.46 25.19 -11.87
N ASP A 192 17.20 25.77 -10.92
CA ASP A 192 18.59 25.36 -10.62
C ASP A 192 18.91 25.61 -9.14
N ILE A 193 18.79 24.55 -8.34
CA ILE A 193 18.99 24.59 -6.89
C ILE A 193 20.44 24.92 -6.48
N HIS A 194 21.41 24.72 -7.37
CA HIS A 194 22.82 25.00 -7.10
C HIS A 194 23.20 26.46 -7.34
N LYS A 195 22.36 27.22 -8.06
CA LYS A 195 22.55 28.67 -8.29
C LYS A 195 21.87 29.55 -7.25
N LEU A 196 21.17 28.96 -6.29
CA LEU A 196 20.53 29.73 -5.23
C LEU A 196 21.58 30.39 -4.31
N PRO A 197 21.41 31.67 -3.94
CA PRO A 197 22.17 32.28 -2.86
C PRO A 197 22.02 31.48 -1.56
N PRO A 198 23.03 31.47 -0.66
CA PRO A 198 23.03 30.63 0.54
C PRO A 198 21.76 30.71 1.39
N LEU A 199 21.20 31.90 1.58
CA LEU A 199 19.95 32.08 2.34
C LEU A 199 18.75 31.36 1.67
N LYS A 200 18.59 31.50 0.35
CA LYS A 200 17.48 30.86 -0.37
C LYS A 200 17.66 29.35 -0.42
N ARG A 201 18.91 28.88 -0.50
CA ARG A 201 19.22 27.47 -0.43
C ARG A 201 18.88 26.90 0.94
N GLY A 202 19.30 27.56 2.03
CA GLY A 202 18.97 27.14 3.39
C GLY A 202 17.46 27.10 3.67
N LEU A 203 16.70 28.08 3.17
CA LEU A 203 15.22 28.04 3.25
C LEU A 203 14.61 26.90 2.44
N ALA A 204 15.25 26.53 1.32
CA ALA A 204 14.79 25.42 0.49
C ALA A 204 15.08 24.05 1.12
N ASP A 205 16.26 23.90 1.71
CA ASP A 205 16.64 22.69 2.42
C ASP A 205 15.77 22.53 3.69
N TRP A 206 15.51 23.62 4.43
CA TRP A 206 14.64 23.58 5.61
C TRP A 206 13.23 23.06 5.27
N ILE A 207 12.56 23.61 4.26
CA ILE A 207 11.20 23.14 3.94
C ILE A 207 11.19 21.68 3.43
N ALA A 208 12.26 21.24 2.75
CA ALA A 208 12.42 19.87 2.31
C ALA A 208 12.58 18.90 3.49
N GLU A 209 13.39 19.26 4.49
CA GLU A 209 13.56 18.48 5.72
C GLU A 209 12.25 18.39 6.52
N GLU A 210 11.52 19.51 6.66
CA GLU A 210 10.21 19.48 7.32
C GLU A 210 9.22 18.60 6.56
N ALA A 211 9.19 18.68 5.23
CA ALA A 211 8.32 17.85 4.41
C ALA A 211 8.64 16.36 4.54
N ASP A 212 9.92 15.96 4.51
CA ASP A 212 10.34 14.56 4.66
C ASP A 212 9.92 13.98 6.03
N LEU A 213 10.09 14.76 7.10
CA LEU A 213 9.60 14.38 8.44
C LEU A 213 8.08 14.27 8.48
N ARG A 214 7.35 15.19 7.85
CA ARG A 214 5.87 15.19 7.84
C ARG A 214 5.28 14.06 7.01
N MET A 215 6.00 13.56 6.00
CA MET A 215 5.60 12.39 5.23
C MET A 215 5.56 11.12 6.07
N GLN A 216 6.28 11.04 7.21
CA GLN A 216 6.29 9.82 8.05
C GLN A 216 4.90 9.41 8.54
N HIS A 217 4.03 10.37 8.85
CA HIS A 217 2.64 10.07 9.23
C HIS A 217 1.88 9.32 8.14
N MET A 218 2.07 9.71 6.88
CA MET A 218 1.48 9.04 5.73
C MET A 218 2.14 7.67 5.48
N ARG A 219 3.46 7.54 5.64
CA ARG A 219 4.18 6.25 5.52
C ARG A 219 3.75 5.22 6.55
N ILE A 220 3.40 5.66 7.76
CA ILE A 220 2.79 4.80 8.78
C ILE A 220 1.44 4.29 8.25
N VAL A 221 0.62 5.18 7.67
CA VAL A 221 -0.69 4.80 7.14
C VAL A 221 -0.58 3.78 6.02
N GLU A 222 0.33 3.98 5.05
CA GLU A 222 0.60 3.04 3.95
C GLU A 222 0.85 1.61 4.44
N SER A 223 1.49 1.46 5.60
CA SER A 223 1.80 0.14 6.18
C SER A 223 0.54 -0.60 6.67
N PHE A 224 -0.57 0.09 6.92
CA PHE A 224 -1.76 -0.49 7.54
C PHE A 224 -3.04 -0.39 6.71
N VAL A 225 -3.00 0.25 5.53
CA VAL A 225 -4.20 0.47 4.69
C VAL A 225 -4.95 -0.81 4.30
N ALA A 226 -4.25 -1.95 4.26
CA ALA A 226 -4.81 -3.23 3.84
C ALA A 226 -5.15 -4.17 5.02
N ILE A 227 -4.94 -3.76 6.27
CA ILE A 227 -5.33 -4.58 7.43
C ILE A 227 -6.85 -4.51 7.60
N THR A 228 -7.50 -5.67 7.56
CA THR A 228 -8.94 -5.82 7.80
C THR A 228 -9.22 -6.57 9.10
N GLU A 229 -10.43 -6.43 9.65
CA GLU A 229 -10.87 -7.11 10.89
C GLU A 229 -10.86 -8.62 10.76
N THR A 230 -11.17 -9.11 9.56
CA THR A 230 -11.33 -10.53 9.32
C THR A 230 -10.05 -11.19 8.84
N TYR A 231 -8.99 -10.45 8.49
CA TYR A 231 -7.79 -11.01 7.86
C TYR A 231 -7.14 -12.10 8.71
N LEU A 232 -6.96 -11.89 10.01
CA LEU A 232 -6.41 -12.93 10.89
C LEU A 232 -7.46 -13.95 11.35
N GLN A 233 -8.74 -13.57 11.38
CA GLN A 233 -9.83 -14.41 11.88
C GLN A 233 -10.25 -15.49 10.88
N GLU A 234 -10.31 -15.16 9.59
CA GLU A 234 -10.74 -16.06 8.53
C GLU A 234 -9.77 -17.24 8.34
N GLN A 235 -8.46 -16.97 8.39
CA GLN A 235 -7.42 -17.99 8.25
C GLN A 235 -6.19 -17.67 9.11
N PRO A 236 -6.12 -18.17 10.35
CA PRO A 236 -5.00 -17.91 11.26
C PRO A 236 -3.76 -18.75 10.90
N THR A 237 -3.13 -18.43 9.77
CA THR A 237 -1.93 -19.12 9.27
C THR A 237 -0.65 -18.41 9.70
N SER A 238 0.46 -19.15 9.66
CA SER A 238 1.79 -18.61 9.97
C SER A 238 2.18 -17.44 9.08
N GLU A 239 1.70 -17.46 7.83
CA GLU A 239 1.88 -16.45 6.80
C GLU A 239 1.20 -15.15 7.19
N ARG A 240 -0.11 -15.18 7.50
CA ARG A 240 -0.86 -13.97 7.84
C ARG A 240 -0.36 -13.33 9.13
N PHE A 241 0.04 -14.14 10.10
CA PHE A 241 0.69 -13.63 11.32
C PHE A 241 2.05 -13.01 11.03
N ALA A 242 2.88 -13.64 10.19
CA ALA A 242 4.16 -13.09 9.78
C ALA A 242 4.02 -11.78 9.01
N GLU A 243 3.06 -11.68 8.09
CA GLU A 243 2.76 -10.45 7.35
C GLU A 243 2.36 -9.33 8.31
N THR A 244 1.41 -9.59 9.21
CA THR A 244 0.95 -8.60 10.20
C THR A 244 2.08 -8.15 11.13
N ALA A 245 2.89 -9.09 11.63
CA ALA A 245 4.04 -8.76 12.48
C ALA A 245 5.10 -7.95 11.73
N LEU A 246 5.30 -8.20 10.44
CA LEU A 246 6.21 -7.41 9.62
C LEU A 246 5.68 -6.00 9.34
N LEU A 247 4.37 -5.79 9.23
CA LEU A 247 3.78 -4.44 9.14
C LEU A 247 3.98 -3.66 10.45
N MET A 248 3.80 -4.32 11.60
CA MET A 248 4.13 -3.72 12.90
C MET A 248 5.61 -3.39 13.01
N TYR A 249 6.49 -4.29 12.57
CA TYR A 249 7.94 -4.04 12.52
C TYR A 249 8.30 -2.82 11.67
N ASP A 250 7.70 -2.68 10.49
CA ASP A 250 7.95 -1.54 9.62
C ASP A 250 7.57 -0.23 10.31
N MET A 251 6.43 -0.18 11.00
CA MET A 251 6.00 1.00 11.75
C MET A 251 6.99 1.37 12.86
N LEU A 252 7.38 0.40 13.71
CA LEU A 252 8.33 0.67 14.80
C LEU A 252 9.67 1.17 14.25
N THR A 253 10.18 0.53 13.19
CA THR A 253 11.46 0.89 12.58
C THR A 253 11.42 2.29 11.95
N ARG A 254 10.30 2.68 11.34
CA ARG A 254 10.07 4.03 10.81
C ARG A 254 10.10 5.10 11.89
N ILE A 255 9.53 4.80 13.06
CA ILE A 255 9.52 5.72 14.19
C ILE A 255 10.90 5.84 14.84
N GLN A 256 11.65 4.74 14.92
CA GLN A 256 12.93 4.69 15.63
C GLN A 256 14.09 5.25 14.80
N ASP A 257 14.40 4.62 13.66
CA ASP A 257 15.74 4.73 13.08
C ASP A 257 15.78 4.88 11.56
N SER A 258 14.75 4.48 10.80
CA SER A 258 14.84 4.44 9.33
C SER A 258 13.51 4.63 8.62
N THR A 259 13.49 5.54 7.64
CA THR A 259 12.37 5.75 6.72
C THR A 259 12.15 4.56 5.76
N LEU A 260 13.10 3.62 5.67
CA LEU A 260 13.00 2.39 4.87
C LEU A 260 13.39 1.17 5.72
N PRO A 261 12.43 0.51 6.38
CA PRO A 261 12.69 -0.64 7.22
C PRO A 261 13.29 -1.83 6.47
N GLY A 262 14.43 -2.33 6.95
CA GLY A 262 15.02 -3.57 6.48
C GLY A 262 14.38 -4.78 7.16
N ARG A 263 13.25 -5.29 6.62
CA ARG A 263 12.51 -6.40 7.22
C ARG A 263 13.39 -7.62 7.54
N PRO A 264 13.28 -8.20 8.74
CA PRO A 264 14.03 -9.41 9.08
C PRO A 264 13.54 -10.59 8.25
N SER A 265 14.47 -11.46 7.84
CA SER A 265 14.13 -12.72 7.19
C SER A 265 13.56 -13.72 8.20
N LEU A 266 12.29 -14.10 8.01
CA LEU A 266 11.61 -15.08 8.85
C LEU A 266 11.78 -16.53 8.35
N GLY A 267 12.30 -16.71 7.14
CA GLY A 267 12.51 -18.03 6.54
C GLY A 267 12.58 -17.97 5.02
N LEU A 268 12.90 -19.11 4.40
CA LEU A 268 12.88 -19.24 2.96
C LEU A 268 11.44 -19.14 2.44
N ARG A 269 11.26 -18.34 1.38
CA ARG A 269 9.98 -18.19 0.69
C ARG A 269 10.10 -18.75 -0.72
N GLN A 270 9.04 -19.38 -1.18
CA GLN A 270 8.83 -19.73 -2.57
C GLN A 270 7.81 -18.76 -3.18
N VAL A 271 7.98 -18.48 -4.47
CA VAL A 271 7.05 -17.66 -5.24
C VAL A 271 6.16 -18.57 -6.08
N GLN A 272 4.86 -18.33 -6.05
CA GLN A 272 3.88 -18.90 -6.95
C GLN A 272 3.41 -17.79 -7.90
N ILE A 273 3.62 -18.00 -9.20
CA ILE A 273 3.17 -17.07 -10.24
C ILE A 273 2.03 -17.77 -10.97
N THR A 274 0.85 -17.16 -10.95
CA THR A 274 -0.35 -17.66 -11.63
C THR A 274 -0.70 -16.69 -12.76
N VAL A 275 -0.81 -17.21 -13.98
CA VAL A 275 -1.23 -16.43 -15.16
C VAL A 275 -2.69 -16.76 -15.44
N GLY A 276 -3.55 -15.75 -15.46
CA GLY A 276 -4.97 -15.91 -15.75
C GLY A 276 -5.31 -15.70 -17.23
N GLU A 277 -6.59 -15.85 -17.54
CA GLU A 277 -7.10 -15.73 -18.90
C GLU A 277 -6.98 -14.28 -19.44
N PRO A 278 -6.49 -14.09 -20.67
CA PRO A 278 -6.41 -12.77 -21.28
C PRO A 278 -7.78 -12.10 -21.45
N ILE A 279 -7.90 -10.85 -21.01
CA ILE A 279 -9.09 -10.02 -21.16
C ILE A 279 -8.94 -9.14 -22.40
N SER A 280 -9.80 -9.34 -23.41
CA SER A 280 -9.79 -8.53 -24.64
C SER A 280 -10.26 -7.10 -24.37
N VAL A 281 -9.37 -6.13 -24.60
CA VAL A 281 -9.69 -4.70 -24.54
C VAL A 281 -10.33 -4.25 -25.85
N THR A 282 -9.84 -4.75 -26.99
CA THR A 282 -10.38 -4.43 -28.32
C THR A 282 -11.86 -4.75 -28.44
N GLU A 283 -12.29 -5.93 -27.98
CA GLU A 283 -13.71 -6.32 -28.03
C GLU A 283 -14.59 -5.38 -27.19
N ARG A 284 -14.12 -4.98 -26.01
CA ARG A 284 -14.84 -4.05 -25.11
C ARG A 284 -14.89 -2.64 -25.68
N TRP A 285 -13.81 -2.20 -26.32
CA TRP A 285 -13.75 -0.91 -27.00
C TRP A 285 -14.74 -0.85 -28.17
N GLU A 286 -14.81 -1.90 -28.99
CA GLU A 286 -15.75 -1.99 -30.13
C GLU A 286 -17.21 -1.91 -29.68
N LYS A 287 -17.56 -2.58 -28.56
CA LYS A 287 -18.90 -2.48 -27.96
C LYS A 287 -19.22 -1.08 -27.39
N ALA A 288 -18.22 -0.25 -27.13
CA ALA A 288 -18.36 1.04 -26.45
C ALA A 288 -18.28 2.28 -27.37
N GLN A 289 -18.21 2.10 -28.71
CA GLN A 289 -17.96 3.18 -29.68
C GLN A 289 -18.98 4.35 -29.68
N ASN A 290 -20.16 4.17 -29.09
CA ASN A 290 -21.29 5.08 -29.33
C ASN A 290 -21.29 6.40 -28.51
N ASN A 291 -20.45 6.59 -27.49
CA ASN A 291 -20.26 7.89 -26.81
C ASN A 291 -19.05 7.85 -25.84
N ARG A 292 -18.44 9.01 -25.55
CA ARG A 292 -17.41 9.18 -24.51
C ARG A 292 -17.84 8.69 -23.12
N HIS A 293 -19.15 8.77 -22.81
CA HIS A 293 -19.71 8.19 -21.59
C HIS A 293 -19.60 6.66 -21.57
N ALA A 294 -19.92 6.00 -22.70
CA ALA A 294 -19.85 4.55 -22.83
C ALA A 294 -18.40 4.05 -22.71
N ALA A 295 -17.43 4.77 -23.26
CA ALA A 295 -16.01 4.44 -23.11
C ALA A 295 -15.54 4.50 -21.65
N ARG A 296 -15.96 5.52 -20.88
CA ARG A 296 -15.64 5.62 -19.44
C ARG A 296 -16.27 4.48 -18.65
N GLN A 297 -17.53 4.16 -18.92
CA GLN A 297 -18.21 3.04 -18.28
C GLN A 297 -17.52 1.71 -18.61
N ALA A 298 -17.15 1.49 -19.86
CA ALA A 298 -16.46 0.28 -20.30
C ALA A 298 -15.07 0.12 -19.64
N ALA A 299 -14.33 1.22 -19.45
CA ALA A 299 -13.07 1.21 -18.70
C ALA A 299 -13.30 0.87 -17.22
N SER A 300 -14.35 1.41 -16.59
CA SER A 300 -14.72 1.07 -15.21
C SER A 300 -15.09 -0.41 -15.08
N THR A 301 -15.90 -0.95 -15.99
CA THR A 301 -16.26 -2.37 -16.01
C THR A 301 -15.02 -3.25 -16.23
N LEU A 302 -14.12 -2.88 -17.15
CA LEU A 302 -12.86 -3.59 -17.35
C LEU A 302 -11.99 -3.59 -16.09
N THR A 303 -11.96 -2.49 -15.34
CA THR A 303 -11.22 -2.40 -14.07
C THR A 303 -11.80 -3.37 -13.04
N GLN A 304 -13.12 -3.44 -12.93
CA GLN A 304 -13.79 -4.39 -12.03
C GLN A 304 -13.57 -5.85 -12.44
N ASP A 305 -13.64 -6.15 -13.73
CA ASP A 305 -13.41 -7.50 -14.22
C ASP A 305 -11.95 -7.94 -14.00
N LEU A 306 -11.00 -7.00 -14.13
CA LEU A 306 -9.59 -7.24 -13.79
C LEU A 306 -9.40 -7.47 -12.28
N GLN A 307 -10.07 -6.69 -11.42
CA GLN A 307 -10.07 -6.90 -9.96
C GLN A 307 -10.52 -8.32 -9.63
N THR A 308 -11.70 -8.73 -10.12
CA THR A 308 -12.22 -10.08 -9.88
C THR A 308 -11.34 -11.17 -10.46
N ALA A 309 -10.74 -10.94 -11.64
CA ALA A 309 -9.79 -11.88 -12.20
C ALA A 309 -8.57 -12.07 -11.28
N LEU A 310 -7.96 -10.99 -10.79
CA LEU A 310 -6.80 -11.07 -9.88
C LEU A 310 -7.16 -11.71 -8.53
N GLU A 311 -8.32 -11.38 -7.95
CA GLU A 311 -8.83 -11.99 -6.72
C GLU A 311 -8.98 -13.52 -6.85
N ASN A 312 -9.52 -13.98 -7.99
CA ASN A 312 -9.67 -15.41 -8.27
C ASN A 312 -8.31 -16.12 -8.43
N LEU A 313 -7.25 -15.42 -8.87
CA LEU A 313 -5.92 -16.02 -9.03
C LEU A 313 -5.16 -16.22 -7.71
N ILE A 314 -5.57 -15.53 -6.64
CA ILE A 314 -4.94 -15.62 -5.31
C ILE A 314 -5.77 -16.37 -4.27
N SER A 315 -7.01 -16.72 -4.62
CA SER A 315 -7.95 -17.46 -3.77
C SER A 315 -7.54 -18.92 -3.54
#